data_AF-A0A0D0CCL5-F1
#
_entry.id   AF-A0A0D0CCL5-F1
#
_cell.length_a   1.000
_cell.length_b   1.000
_cell.length_c   1.000
_cell.angle_alpha   90.00
_cell.angle_beta   90.00
_cell.angle_gamma   90.00
#
_symmetry.space_group_name_H-M   'P 1'
#
loop_
_entity.id
_entity.type
_entity.pdbx_description
1 polymer ?
#
loop_
_entity_poly.entity_id
_entity_poly.type
_entity_poly.pdbx_seq_one_letter_code
_entity_poly.pdbx_strand_id
1 'polypeptide(L)'
;LAFAIIHSTTISLPAWHQLCCDAKLNPKLIPWDVVTRWNSTYETLCFVLAYHQPVDAVMAEKKYKLQKYELDHEEWQIIKDLVSLLEQAMLFFSQDSASIAAIILAMDKLNDYLNDATDEDYHPAIKTAMSLAQNKMDQYWQ
;
A
#
# COMPACT_ATOMS: atom_id res chain seq x y z
N LEU A 1 -1.31 10.89 5.48
CA LEU A 1 -0.10 11.06 6.31
C LEU A 1 1.02 11.85 5.61
N ALA A 2 1.57 11.38 4.49
CA ALA A 2 2.72 11.99 3.79
C ALA A 2 2.60 13.51 3.56
N PHE A 3 1.47 13.95 2.98
CA PHE A 3 1.13 15.37 2.79
C PHE A 3 1.29 16.19 4.09
N ALA A 4 0.69 15.70 5.19
CA ALA A 4 0.65 16.42 6.46
C ALA A 4 2.05 16.58 7.07
N ILE A 5 2.91 15.57 6.92
CA ILE A 5 4.30 15.62 7.40
C ILE A 5 5.12 16.60 6.57
N ILE A 6 5.08 16.47 5.24
CA ILE A 6 5.92 17.25 4.31
C ILE A 6 5.57 18.75 4.36
N HIS A 7 4.29 19.09 4.47
CA HIS A 7 3.85 20.48 4.53
C HIS A 7 3.95 21.11 5.93
N SER A 8 4.28 20.33 6.97
CA SER A 8 4.55 20.84 8.32
C SER A 8 6.06 20.96 8.56
N THR A 9 6.68 21.89 7.85
CA THR A 9 8.14 22.05 7.76
C THR A 9 8.83 22.36 9.10
N THR A 10 8.12 22.93 10.06
CA THR A 10 8.67 23.34 11.36
C THR A 10 8.38 22.39 12.51
N ILE A 11 7.39 21.50 12.38
CA ILE A 11 6.92 20.67 13.51
C ILE A 11 7.01 19.19 13.16
N SER A 12 6.23 18.75 12.17
CA SER A 12 6.10 17.32 11.87
C SER A 12 7.27 16.80 11.03
N LEU A 13 7.78 17.61 10.09
CA LEU A 13 8.92 17.22 9.26
C LEU A 13 10.22 17.04 10.07
N PRO A 14 10.62 17.97 10.96
CA PRO A 14 11.80 17.76 11.80
C PRO A 14 11.63 16.59 12.76
N ALA A 15 10.42 16.42 13.33
CA ALA A 15 10.11 15.28 14.19
C ALA A 15 10.24 13.95 13.46
N TRP A 16 9.72 13.86 12.22
CA TRP A 16 9.88 12.68 11.36
C TRP A 16 11.36 12.32 11.15
N HIS A 17 12.20 13.31 10.85
CA HIS A 17 13.64 13.07 10.69
C HIS A 17 14.28 12.53 11.97
N GLN A 18 13.92 13.10 13.13
CA GLN A 18 14.43 12.63 14.42
C GLN A 18 14.00 11.18 14.70
N LEU A 19 12.71 10.87 14.51
CA LEU A 19 12.18 9.52 14.71
C LEU A 19 12.83 8.49 13.77
N CYS A 20 13.13 8.88 12.53
CA CYS A 20 13.89 8.02 11.62
C CYS A 20 15.31 7.74 12.15
N CYS A 21 16.01 8.78 12.62
CA CYS A 21 17.34 8.64 13.22
C CYS A 21 17.32 7.77 14.48
N ASP A 22 16.32 7.94 15.34
CA ASP A 22 16.15 7.17 16.58
C ASP A 22 15.90 5.68 16.28
N ALA A 23 15.15 5.39 15.21
CA ALA A 23 14.95 4.04 14.67
C ALA A 23 16.16 3.50 13.87
N LYS A 24 17.27 4.24 13.81
CA LYS A 24 18.47 3.91 13.00
C LYS A 24 18.20 3.75 11.50
N LEU A 25 17.15 4.39 11.00
CA LEU A 25 16.80 4.43 9.59
C LEU A 25 17.32 5.72 8.96
N ASN A 26 17.69 5.65 7.68
CA ASN A 26 18.05 6.85 6.93
C ASN A 26 16.79 7.73 6.76
N PRO A 27 16.78 9.01 7.19
CA PRO A 27 15.64 9.89 6.99
C PRO A 27 15.33 10.07 5.51
N LYS A 28 14.18 9.54 5.07
CA LYS A 28 13.65 9.71 3.72
C LYS A 28 12.27 10.32 3.82
N LEU A 29 11.89 11.12 2.82
CA LEU A 29 10.51 11.57 2.69
C LEU A 29 9.62 10.40 2.32
N ILE A 30 8.43 10.34 2.94
CA ILE A 30 7.41 9.36 2.55
C ILE A 30 7.02 9.64 1.09
N PRO A 31 7.07 8.63 0.21
CA PRO A 31 6.61 8.76 -1.17
C PRO A 31 5.14 9.23 -1.23
N TRP A 32 4.80 9.91 -2.31
CA TRP A 32 3.42 10.29 -2.56
C TRP A 32 2.74 9.24 -3.41
N ASP A 33 1.50 8.96 -3.05
CA ASP A 33 0.61 8.21 -3.91
C ASP A 33 0.16 9.11 -5.07
N VAL A 34 0.37 8.66 -6.30
CA VAL A 34 0.15 9.39 -7.55
C VAL A 34 -0.88 8.64 -8.37
N VAL A 35 -2.07 9.22 -8.51
CA VAL A 35 -3.24 8.58 -9.16
C VAL A 35 -2.94 8.01 -10.56
N THR A 36 -2.08 8.67 -11.33
CA THR A 36 -1.75 8.25 -12.71
C THR A 36 -0.62 7.23 -12.78
N ARG A 37 0.08 6.97 -11.67
CA ARG A 37 1.18 6.02 -11.62
C ARG A 37 0.70 4.73 -10.97
N TRP A 38 0.46 3.73 -11.80
CA TRP A 38 -0.17 2.46 -11.41
C TRP A 38 0.48 1.71 -10.22
N ASN A 39 1.75 2.00 -9.90
CA ASN A 39 2.48 1.37 -8.81
C ASN A 39 2.76 2.27 -7.59
N SER A 40 2.27 3.51 -7.56
CA SER A 40 2.58 4.45 -6.47
C SER A 40 2.01 4.03 -5.13
N THR A 41 0.82 3.42 -5.12
CA THR A 41 0.18 2.95 -3.89
C THR A 41 1.01 1.83 -3.27
N TYR A 42 1.42 0.85 -4.09
CA TYR A 42 2.30 -0.23 -3.68
C TYR A 42 3.62 0.31 -3.11
N GLU A 43 4.31 1.20 -3.83
CA GLU A 43 5.58 1.79 -3.37
C GLU A 43 5.41 2.55 -2.04
N THR A 44 4.30 3.26 -1.88
CA THR A 44 4.00 4.01 -0.65
C THR A 44 3.75 3.06 0.52
N LEU A 45 2.97 2.00 0.33
CA LEU A 45 2.69 1.02 1.39
C LEU A 45 3.95 0.24 1.79
N CYS A 46 4.78 -0.17 0.82
CA CYS A 46 6.08 -0.78 1.08
C CYS A 46 6.98 0.13 1.92
N PHE A 47 7.02 1.43 1.60
CA PHE A 47 7.78 2.41 2.39
C PHE A 47 7.23 2.50 3.82
N VAL A 48 5.90 2.61 3.98
CA VAL A 48 5.24 2.74 5.28
C VAL A 48 5.50 1.52 6.16
N LEU A 49 5.51 0.31 5.59
CA LEU A 49 5.88 -0.92 6.30
C LEU A 49 7.37 -0.94 6.68
N ALA A 50 8.26 -0.53 5.79
CA ALA A 50 9.70 -0.47 6.09
C ALA A 50 10.04 0.58 7.18
N TYR A 51 9.25 1.65 7.25
CA TYR A 51 9.35 2.72 8.24
C TYR A 51 8.25 2.62 9.31
N HIS A 52 7.79 1.40 9.63
CA HIS A 52 6.69 1.16 10.57
C HIS A 52 6.89 1.89 11.91
N GLN A 53 8.06 1.73 12.53
CA GLN A 53 8.37 2.32 13.84
C GLN A 53 8.24 3.86 13.87
N PRO A 54 8.92 4.64 13.00
CA PRO A 54 8.76 6.09 13.00
C PRO A 54 7.38 6.54 12.52
N VAL A 55 6.69 5.77 11.66
CA VAL A 55 5.31 6.06 11.25
C VAL A 55 4.36 5.93 12.43
N ASP A 56 4.46 4.84 13.20
CA ASP A 56 3.64 4.61 14.39
C ASP A 56 3.89 5.70 15.45
N ALA A 57 5.16 5.98 15.74
CA ALA A 57 5.56 6.99 16.71
C ALA A 57 5.08 8.42 16.35
N VAL A 58 5.15 8.81 15.08
CA VAL A 58 4.73 10.16 14.65
C VAL A 58 3.20 10.31 14.70
N MET A 59 2.44 9.21 14.59
CA MET A 59 0.99 9.22 14.67
C MET A 59 0.49 9.20 16.12
N ALA A 60 1.14 8.43 17.00
CA ALA A 60 0.81 8.36 18.42
C ALA A 60 0.97 9.71 19.15
N GLU A 61 1.93 10.54 18.72
CA GLU A 61 2.25 11.80 19.37
C GLU A 61 1.20 12.91 19.15
N LYS A 62 0.53 13.31 20.25
CA LYS A 62 -0.51 14.36 20.28
C LYS A 62 -0.04 15.68 19.69
N LYS A 63 1.24 15.99 19.86
CA LYS A 63 1.85 17.26 19.43
C LYS A 63 1.71 17.51 17.93
N TYR A 64 1.73 16.45 17.13
CA TYR A 64 1.74 16.56 15.67
C TYR A 64 0.33 16.60 15.06
N LYS A 65 -0.72 16.34 15.86
CA LYS A 65 -2.12 16.26 15.42
C LYS A 65 -2.33 15.25 14.27
N LEU A 66 -1.53 14.18 14.25
CA LEU A 66 -1.58 13.11 13.26
C LEU A 66 -2.33 11.86 13.72
N GLN A 67 -2.85 11.85 14.96
CA GLN A 67 -3.60 10.74 15.57
C GLN A 67 -4.82 10.28 14.77
N LYS A 68 -5.42 11.17 13.97
CA LYS A 68 -6.50 10.79 13.04
C LYS A 68 -6.07 9.80 11.95
N TYR A 69 -4.76 9.54 11.83
CA TYR A 69 -4.17 8.57 10.92
C TYR A 69 -3.56 7.37 11.66
N GLU A 70 -3.67 7.31 12.99
CA GLU A 70 -3.15 6.21 13.79
C GLU A 70 -3.78 4.90 13.33
N LEU A 71 -2.94 3.89 13.14
CA LEU A 71 -3.33 2.59 12.62
C LEU A 71 -3.30 1.58 13.75
N ASP A 72 -4.38 0.81 13.90
CA ASP A 72 -4.42 -0.28 14.85
C ASP A 72 -3.69 -1.54 14.33
N HIS A 73 -3.63 -2.58 15.16
CA HIS A 73 -2.94 -3.82 14.82
C HIS A 73 -3.59 -4.54 13.62
N GLU A 74 -4.92 -4.51 13.52
CA GLU A 74 -5.65 -5.12 12.40
C GLU A 74 -5.38 -4.35 11.11
N GLU A 75 -5.42 -3.01 11.13
CA GLU A 75 -5.11 -2.17 9.98
C GLU A 75 -3.67 -2.38 9.48
N TRP A 76 -2.72 -2.53 10.40
CA TRP A 76 -1.35 -2.90 10.04
C TRP A 76 -1.27 -4.28 9.38
N GLN A 77 -2.09 -5.24 9.81
CA GLN A 77 -2.15 -6.54 9.16
C GLN A 77 -2.78 -6.44 7.77
N ILE A 78 -3.85 -5.66 7.61
CA ILE A 78 -4.49 -5.39 6.33
C ILE A 78 -3.49 -4.80 5.33
N ILE A 79 -2.64 -3.85 5.77
CA ILE A 79 -1.62 -3.26 4.90
C ILE A 79 -0.61 -4.31 4.42
N LYS A 80 -0.18 -5.23 5.30
CA LYS A 80 0.76 -6.30 4.93
C LYS A 80 0.16 -7.24 3.89
N ASP A 81 -1.07 -7.68 4.13
CA ASP A 81 -1.78 -8.59 3.23
C ASP A 81 -2.02 -7.90 1.87
N LEU A 82 -2.38 -6.61 1.87
CA LEU A 82 -2.55 -5.82 0.65
C LEU A 82 -1.24 -5.66 -0.11
N VAL A 83 -0.12 -5.43 0.57
CA VAL A 83 1.21 -5.35 -0.08
C VAL A 83 1.59 -6.69 -0.71
N SER A 84 1.34 -7.81 -0.02
CA SER A 84 1.59 -9.16 -0.57
C SER A 84 0.78 -9.43 -1.84
N LEU A 85 -0.50 -9.06 -1.84
CA LEU A 85 -1.36 -9.19 -3.01
C LEU A 85 -0.90 -8.31 -4.18
N LEU A 86 -0.55 -7.05 -3.90
CA LEU A 86 -0.06 -6.12 -4.91
C LEU A 86 1.31 -6.54 -5.47
N GLU A 87 2.19 -7.11 -4.65
CA GLU A 87 3.50 -7.62 -5.09
C GLU A 87 3.36 -8.71 -6.15
N GLN A 88 2.44 -9.66 -5.94
CA GLN A 88 2.18 -10.73 -6.91
C GLN A 88 1.68 -10.17 -8.25
N ALA A 89 0.75 -9.21 -8.21
CA ALA A 89 0.29 -8.51 -9.41
C ALA A 89 1.43 -7.74 -10.09
N MET A 90 2.26 -7.02 -9.32
CA MET A 90 3.41 -6.25 -9.83
C MET A 90 4.46 -7.13 -10.51
N LEU A 91 4.82 -8.27 -9.91
CA LEU A 91 5.75 -9.25 -10.48
C LEU A 91 5.24 -9.79 -11.82
N PHE A 92 3.93 -10.00 -11.93
CA PHE A 92 3.31 -10.41 -13.18
C PHE A 92 3.46 -9.33 -14.26
N PHE A 93 3.04 -8.09 -13.97
CA PHE A 93 3.07 -6.99 -14.97
C PHE A 93 4.47 -6.47 -15.28
N SER A 94 5.48 -6.79 -14.46
CA SER A 94 6.89 -6.46 -14.73
C SER A 94 7.53 -7.38 -15.77
N GLN A 95 6.83 -8.43 -16.23
CA GLN A 95 7.34 -9.33 -17.25
C GLN A 95 7.30 -8.66 -18.63
N ASP A 96 8.44 -8.64 -19.32
CA ASP A 96 8.67 -7.90 -20.59
C ASP A 96 7.99 -8.52 -21.83
N SER A 97 6.87 -9.23 -21.64
CA SER A 97 6.15 -9.95 -22.70
C SER A 97 4.88 -9.22 -23.18
N ALA A 98 4.91 -7.88 -23.15
CA ALA A 98 3.73 -7.05 -23.42
C ALA A 98 3.17 -7.22 -24.85
N SER A 99 2.22 -8.15 -24.97
CA SER A 99 1.38 -8.37 -26.14
C SER A 99 -0.08 -8.41 -25.70
N ILE A 100 -1.02 -8.14 -26.60
CA ILE A 100 -2.46 -8.22 -26.29
C ILE A 100 -2.83 -9.62 -25.75
N ALA A 101 -2.25 -10.68 -26.32
CA ALA A 101 -2.45 -12.04 -25.84
C ALA A 101 -1.87 -12.24 -24.42
N ALA A 102 -0.70 -11.66 -24.12
CA ALA A 102 -0.14 -11.69 -22.78
C ALA A 102 -0.98 -10.91 -21.77
N ILE A 103 -1.63 -9.82 -22.18
CA ILE A 103 -2.56 -9.05 -21.34
C ILE A 103 -3.82 -9.87 -21.02
N ILE A 104 -4.38 -10.59 -22.00
CA ILE A 104 -5.54 -11.48 -21.73
C ILE A 104 -5.15 -12.56 -20.73
N LEU A 105 -4.01 -13.24 -20.97
CA LEU A 105 -3.48 -14.26 -20.05
C LEU A 105 -3.13 -13.68 -18.66
N ALA A 106 -2.74 -12.41 -18.59
CA ALA A 106 -2.51 -11.70 -17.34
C ALA A 106 -3.79 -11.54 -16.54
N MET A 107 -4.84 -11.09 -17.22
CA MET A 107 -6.12 -10.80 -16.61
C MET A 107 -6.81 -12.10 -16.17
N ASP A 108 -6.72 -13.17 -16.97
CA ASP A 108 -7.21 -14.50 -16.60
C ASP A 108 -6.51 -15.03 -15.35
N LYS A 109 -5.17 -14.98 -15.32
CA LYS A 109 -4.39 -15.40 -14.14
C LYS A 109 -4.69 -14.56 -12.90
N LEU A 110 -4.89 -13.26 -13.07
CA LEU A 110 -5.22 -12.36 -11.97
C LEU A 110 -6.63 -12.65 -11.46
N ASN A 111 -7.57 -12.96 -12.35
CA ASN A 111 -8.92 -13.37 -11.97
C ASN A 111 -8.92 -14.71 -11.22
N ASP A 112 -8.20 -15.71 -11.73
CA ASP A 112 -8.02 -17.01 -11.06
C ASP A 112 -7.39 -16.82 -9.67
N TYR A 113 -6.34 -16.02 -9.57
CA TYR A 113 -5.70 -15.71 -8.29
C TYR A 113 -6.67 -15.01 -7.32
N LEU A 114 -7.43 -14.02 -7.78
CA LEU A 114 -8.41 -13.34 -6.92
C LEU A 114 -9.50 -14.33 -6.45
N ASN A 115 -9.91 -15.29 -7.28
CA ASN A 115 -10.87 -16.33 -6.90
C ASN A 115 -10.28 -17.28 -5.86
N ASP A 116 -9.08 -17.81 -6.09
CA ASP A 116 -8.39 -18.70 -5.14
C ASP A 116 -8.12 -17.99 -3.80
N ALA A 117 -7.74 -16.71 -3.85
CA ALA A 117 -7.48 -15.90 -2.66
C ALA A 117 -8.75 -15.58 -1.85
N THR A 118 -9.96 -15.64 -2.43
CA THR A 118 -11.19 -15.45 -1.64
C THR A 118 -11.46 -16.58 -0.64
N ASP A 119 -10.90 -17.77 -0.89
CA ASP A 119 -10.98 -18.93 -0.01
C ASP A 119 -9.91 -18.91 1.11
N GLU A 120 -8.88 -18.07 1.00
CA GLU A 120 -7.85 -17.91 2.04
C GLU A 120 -8.35 -17.10 3.25
N ASP A 121 -7.66 -17.20 4.39
CA ASP A 121 -8.03 -16.53 5.66
C ASP A 121 -7.63 -15.04 5.70
N TYR A 122 -7.98 -14.29 4.66
CA TYR A 122 -7.79 -12.83 4.62
C TYR A 122 -8.86 -12.08 5.40
N HIS A 123 -8.48 -10.89 5.88
CA HIS A 123 -9.40 -9.95 6.51
C HIS A 123 -10.63 -9.65 5.61
N PRO A 124 -11.86 -9.53 6.15
CA PRO A 124 -13.07 -9.30 5.37
C PRO A 124 -13.02 -8.08 4.44
N ALA A 125 -12.32 -7.02 4.84
CA ALA A 125 -12.12 -5.84 4.00
C ALA A 125 -11.35 -6.16 2.72
N ILE A 126 -10.33 -7.02 2.81
CA ILE A 126 -9.53 -7.44 1.66
C ILE A 126 -10.37 -8.32 0.75
N LYS A 127 -11.10 -9.29 1.29
CA LYS A 127 -12.04 -10.12 0.51
C LYS A 127 -13.07 -9.27 -0.25
N THR A 128 -13.62 -8.25 0.42
CA THR A 128 -14.56 -7.30 -0.20
C THR A 128 -13.88 -6.50 -1.33
N ALA A 129 -12.65 -6.05 -1.12
CA ALA A 129 -11.88 -5.33 -2.14
C ALA A 129 -11.56 -6.23 -3.35
N MET A 130 -11.15 -7.48 -3.12
CA MET A 130 -10.92 -8.47 -4.19
C MET A 130 -12.20 -8.71 -5.00
N SER A 131 -13.34 -8.92 -4.33
CA SER A 131 -14.63 -9.09 -5.01
C SER A 131 -15.03 -7.84 -5.82
N LEU A 132 -14.77 -6.63 -5.31
CA LEU A 132 -15.01 -5.40 -6.07
C LEU A 132 -14.12 -5.32 -7.32
N ALA A 133 -12.85 -5.73 -7.20
CA ALA A 133 -11.91 -5.78 -8.32
C ALA A 133 -12.38 -6.77 -9.40
N GLN A 134 -12.79 -7.98 -9.00
CA GLN A 134 -13.37 -9.00 -9.90
C GLN A 134 -14.58 -8.45 -10.66
N ASN A 135 -15.57 -7.91 -9.93
CA ASN A 135 -16.76 -7.29 -10.56
C ASN A 135 -16.39 -6.20 -11.58
N LYS A 136 -15.29 -5.48 -11.35
CA LYS A 136 -14.81 -4.46 -12.28
C LYS A 136 -14.11 -5.07 -13.49
N MET A 137 -13.33 -6.13 -13.31
CA MET A 137 -12.73 -6.88 -14.41
C MET A 137 -13.82 -7.50 -15.29
N ASP A 138 -14.83 -8.14 -14.71
CA ASP A 138 -15.96 -8.73 -15.44
C ASP A 138 -16.66 -7.71 -16.35
N GLN A 139 -16.78 -6.44 -15.93
CA GLN A 139 -17.36 -5.37 -16.75
C GLN A 139 -16.54 -5.01 -17.99
N TYR A 140 -15.21 -5.21 -17.96
CA TYR A 140 -14.33 -4.93 -19.10
C TYR A 140 -14.24 -6.10 -20.08
N TRP A 141 -14.66 -7.30 -19.67
CA TRP A 141 -14.48 -8.54 -20.42
C TRP A 141 -15.80 -9.23 -20.81
N GLN A 142 -16.93 -8.51 -20.77
CA GLN A 142 -18.19 -8.87 -21.45
C GLN A 142 -18.18 -8.42 -22.92
#